data_AF-A0A7K0SHQ4-F1
#
_entry.id   AF-A0A7K0SHQ4-F1
#
_cell.length_a   1.000
_cell.length_b   1.000
_cell.length_c   1.000
_cell.angle_alpha   90.00
_cell.angle_beta   90.00
_cell.angle_gamma   90.00
#
_symmetry.space_group_name_H-M   'P 1'
#
loop_
_entity.id
_entity.type
_entity.pdbx_description
1 polymer ?
#
loop_
_entity_poly.entity_id
_entity_poly.type
_entity_poly.pdbx_seq_one_letter_code
_entity_poly.pdbx_strand_id
1 'polypeptide(L)' 'MTLISSADETAFEVMALLAVDGIATGLEPELGAAPQPRGSHTFITSGDTATFMELGARFLGPEVADVEAHRWG' A
#
# COMPACT_ATOMS: atom_id res chain seq x y z
N MET A 1 9.55 -0.70 -28.18
CA MET A 1 8.35 -1.18 -27.46
C MET A 1 8.54 -0.83 -26.00
N THR A 2 7.52 -0.25 -25.37
CA THR A 2 7.57 0.17 -23.95
C THR A 2 6.62 -0.71 -23.15
N LEU A 3 7.10 -1.27 -22.03
CA LEU A 3 6.25 -1.96 -21.06
C LEU A 3 5.56 -0.93 -20.19
N ILE A 4 4.23 -1.04 -20.09
CA ILE A 4 3.42 -0.20 -19.21
C ILE A 4 2.92 -1.09 -18.07
N SER A 5 3.11 -0.60 -16.85
CA SER A 5 2.65 -1.25 -15.62
C SER A 5 1.30 -0.69 -15.23
N SER A 6 0.27 -1.54 -15.23
CA SER A 6 -1.07 -1.13 -14.79
C SER A 6 -1.09 -0.73 -13.30
N ALA A 7 -0.20 -1.29 -12.49
CA ALA A 7 -0.09 -0.98 -11.07
C ALA A 7 0.35 0.48 -10.85
N ASP A 8 1.37 0.92 -11.61
CA ASP A 8 1.86 2.29 -11.52
C ASP A 8 0.81 3.29 -12.02
N GLU A 9 0.16 2.98 -13.16
CA GLU A 9 -0.92 3.81 -13.70
C GLU A 9 -2.08 3.97 -12.70
N THR A 10 -2.47 2.87 -12.05
CA THR A 10 -3.52 2.89 -11.01
C THR A 10 -3.10 3.71 -9.79
N ALA A 11 -1.84 3.58 -9.34
CA ALA A 11 -1.34 4.32 -8.19
C ALA A 11 -1.34 5.85 -8.43
N PHE A 12 -0.96 6.27 -9.64
CA PHE A 12 -1.01 7.69 -10.02
C PHE A 12 -2.44 8.21 -10.11
N GLU A 13 -3.36 7.42 -10.66
CA GLU A 13 -4.77 7.80 -10.76
C GLU A 13 -5.41 7.97 -9.38
N VAL A 14 -5.17 7.03 -8.45
CA VAL A 14 -5.65 7.14 -7.06
C VAL A 14 -5.08 8.39 -6.38
N MET A 15 -3.79 8.68 -6.58
CA MET A 15 -3.18 9.90 -6.03
C MET A 15 -3.85 11.17 -6.58
N ALA A 16 -4.14 11.21 -7.88
CA ALA A 16 -4.81 12.34 -8.51
C ALA A 16 -6.24 12.55 -7.95
N LEU A 17 -7.01 11.47 -7.79
CA LEU A 17 -8.36 11.52 -7.22
C LEU A 17 -8.35 12.02 -5.77
N LEU A 18 -7.46 11.48 -4.93
CA LEU A 18 -7.33 11.93 -3.54
C LEU A 18 -6.96 13.42 -3.42
N ALA A 19 -6.14 13.92 -4.35
CA ALA A 19 -5.77 15.33 -4.42
C ALA A 19 -6.95 16.22 -4.86
N VAL A 20 -7.71 15.78 -5.86
CA VAL A 20 -8.91 16.50 -6.35
C VAL A 20 -9.97 16.63 -5.27
N ASP A 21 -10.20 15.56 -4.50
CA ASP A 21 -11.19 15.54 -3.43
C ASP A 21 -10.70 16.25 -2.15
N GLY A 22 -9.45 16.73 -2.12
CA GLY A 22 -8.87 17.45 -0.98
C GLY A 22 -8.66 16.59 0.27
N ILE A 23 -8.62 15.27 0.11
CA ILE A 23 -8.48 14.30 1.21
C ILE A 23 -7.13 13.58 1.22
N ALA A 24 -6.23 13.94 0.30
CA ALA A 24 -4.88 13.43 0.29
C ALA A 24 -4.16 13.81 1.61
N THR A 25 -3.64 12.80 2.30
CA THR A 25 -2.88 12.99 3.55
C THR A 25 -1.39 12.79 3.28
N GLY A 26 -0.54 13.43 4.10
CA GLY A 26 0.91 13.25 4.01
C GLY A 26 1.57 13.88 2.77
N LEU A 27 0.88 14.70 1.97
CA LEU A 27 1.50 15.48 0.89
C LEU A 27 2.13 16.79 1.36
N GLU A 28 1.82 17.21 2.59
CA GLU A 28 2.35 18.43 3.19
C GLU A 28 3.88 18.34 3.35
N PRO A 29 4.65 19.32 2.83
CA PRO A 29 6.08 19.40 3.12
C PRO A 29 6.27 19.80 4.59
N GLU A 30 6.68 18.87 5.44
CA GLU A 30 7.07 19.24 6.81
C GLU A 30 8.39 20.04 6.76
N LEU A 31 8.29 21.37 6.80
CA LEU A 31 9.45 22.24 6.93
C LEU A 31 10.16 21.96 8.27
N GLY A 32 11.27 21.23 8.22
CA GLY A 32 12.17 21.03 9.35
C GLY A 32 11.85 19.82 10.25
N ALA A 33 10.92 18.93 9.88
CA ALA A 33 10.68 17.68 10.61
C ALA A 33 11.23 16.46 9.85
N ALA A 34 11.60 15.42 10.59
CA ALA A 34 11.95 14.13 10.01
C ALA A 34 10.71 13.51 9.36
N PRO A 35 10.81 12.90 8.16
CA PRO A 35 9.66 12.30 7.49
C PRO A 35 9.01 11.24 8.38
N GLN A 36 7.80 11.53 8.85
CA GLN A 36 7.01 10.61 9.66
C GLN A 36 6.34 9.55 8.75
N PRO A 37 6.22 8.28 9.19
CA PRO A 37 5.52 7.26 8.41
C PRO A 37 4.07 7.67 8.16
N ARG A 38 3.68 7.72 6.88
CA ARG A 38 2.48 8.42 6.38
C ARG A 38 1.18 7.59 6.43
N GLY A 39 1.21 6.38 7.01
CA GLY A 39 0.03 5.52 7.15
C GLY A 39 0.38 4.18 7.81
N SER A 40 -0.64 3.47 8.31
CA SER A 40 -0.53 2.09 8.78
C SER A 40 -0.98 1.12 7.69
N HIS A 41 -0.19 0.08 7.41
CA HIS A 41 -0.57 -0.99 6.49
C HIS A 41 -1.00 -2.22 7.29
N THR A 42 -2.17 -2.77 6.97
CA THR A 42 -2.66 -4.04 7.51
C THR A 42 -2.95 -4.98 6.35
N PHE A 43 -2.34 -6.16 6.36
CA PHE A 43 -2.53 -7.18 5.34
C PHE A 43 -3.57 -8.20 5.83
N ILE A 44 -4.60 -8.43 5.02
CA ILE A 44 -5.65 -9.40 5.33
C ILE A 44 -5.77 -10.42 4.20
N THR A 45 -6.04 -11.68 4.54
CA THR A 45 -6.29 -12.74 3.56
C THR A 45 -7.48 -13.60 3.97
N SER A 46 -8.28 -14.01 2.99
CA SER A 46 -9.32 -15.03 3.17
C SER A 46 -8.79 -16.46 3.05
N GLY A 47 -7.55 -16.61 2.60
CA GLY A 47 -6.86 -17.89 2.45
C GLY A 47 -5.93 -18.20 3.61
N ASP A 48 -4.88 -18.97 3.31
CA ASP A 48 -3.82 -19.29 4.26
C ASP A 48 -2.87 -18.10 4.44
N THR A 49 -2.63 -17.71 5.69
CA THR A 49 -1.78 -16.57 6.03
C THR A 49 -0.31 -16.84 5.74
N ALA A 50 0.18 -18.07 6.00
CA ALA A 50 1.58 -18.42 5.77
C ALA A 50 1.96 -18.34 4.29
N THR A 51 1.10 -18.85 3.41
CA THR A 51 1.26 -18.77 1.96
C THR A 51 1.26 -17.32 1.47
N PHE A 52 0.37 -16.48 2.02
CA PHE A 52 0.34 -15.05 1.68
C PHE A 52 1.62 -14.34 2.12
N MET A 53 2.11 -14.60 3.34
CA MET A 53 3.36 -14.02 3.85
C MET A 53 4.56 -14.40 2.99
N GLU A 54 4.69 -15.68 2.63
CA GLU A 54 5.80 -16.17 1.78
C GLU A 54 5.80 -15.49 0.40
N LEU A 55 4.64 -15.42 -0.24
CA LEU A 55 4.53 -14.78 -1.56
C LEU A 55 4.69 -13.27 -1.46
N GLY A 56 4.02 -12.62 -0.51
CA GLY A 56 4.06 -11.18 -0.30
C GLY A 56 5.48 -10.67 -0.02
N ALA A 57 6.26 -11.42 0.76
CA ALA A 57 7.65 -11.08 1.03
C ALA A 57 8.54 -11.01 -0.22
N ARG A 58 8.18 -11.73 -1.30
CA ARG A 58 8.90 -11.67 -2.59
C ARG A 58 8.63 -10.37 -3.36
N PHE A 59 7.48 -9.74 -3.15
CA PHE A 59 7.06 -8.53 -3.88
C PHE A 59 7.29 -7.25 -3.07
N LEU A 60 6.99 -7.29 -1.77
CA LEU A 60 6.95 -6.12 -0.88
C LEU A 60 8.00 -6.20 0.24
N GLY A 61 8.75 -7.30 0.33
CA GLY A 61 9.77 -7.49 1.36
C GLY A 61 9.17 -7.79 2.74
N PRO A 62 9.92 -7.53 3.83
CA PRO A 62 9.56 -7.98 5.17
C PRO A 62 8.32 -7.30 5.76
N GLU A 63 7.78 -6.26 5.12
CA GLU A 63 6.60 -5.53 5.59
C GLU A 63 5.33 -6.40 5.63
N VAL A 64 5.28 -7.49 4.86
CA VAL A 64 4.13 -8.42 4.81
C VAL A 64 4.25 -9.53 5.85
N ALA A 65 5.11 -9.39 6.86
CA ALA A 65 5.34 -10.44 7.85
C ALA A 65 4.19 -10.64 8.86
N ASP A 66 3.20 -9.74 8.87
CA ASP A 66 2.02 -9.83 9.73
C ASP A 66 0.75 -9.78 8.87
N VAL A 67 0.05 -10.92 8.77
CA VAL A 67 -1.13 -11.08 7.92
C VAL A 67 -2.26 -11.70 8.72
N GLU A 68 -3.41 -11.02 8.72
CA GLU A 68 -4.59 -11.45 9.44
C GLU A 68 -5.49 -12.36 8.57
N ALA A 69 -5.95 -13.47 9.14
CA ALA A 69 -6.97 -14.30 8.52
C ALA A 69 -8.34 -13.63 8.68
N HIS A 70 -9.01 -13.33 7.58
CA HIS A 70 -10.32 -12.67 7.58
C HIS A 70 -11.39 -13.54 6.91
N ARG A 71 -12.52 -13.71 7.59
CA ARG A 71 -13.72 -14.35 7.03
C ARG A 71 -14.81 -13.32 6.82
N TRP A 72 -15.23 -13.18 5.57
CA TRP A 72 -16.37 -12.35 5.18
C TRP A 72 -17.66 -13.06 5.60
N GLY A 73 -18.45 -12.42 6.46
CA GLY A 73 -19.76 -12.89 6.90
C GLY A 73 -20.89 -12.41 6.01
#